data_AF-A0A098EFT9-F1
#
_entry.id   AF-A0A098EFT9-F1
#
_cell.length_a   1.000
_cell.length_b   1.000
_cell.length_c   1.000
_cell.angle_alpha   90.00
_cell.angle_beta   90.00
_cell.angle_gamma   90.00
#
_symmetry.space_group_name_H-M   'P 1'
#
loop_
_entity.id
_entity.type
_entity.pdbx_description
1 polymer ?
#
loop_
_entity_poly.entity_id
_entity_poly.type
_entity_poly.pdbx_seq_one_letter_code
_entity_poly.pdbx_strand_id
1 'polypeptide(L)'
;MYGDIKQRWVVVFSDEAFKREKKTLEKNIKKEEGDVKKELWHFSNRMFHSKEDGLKELDKMKKRWRYHKVKCTNVITKVNKINKGRGKPKNGESLQTLYHINVEFEEDENAINKEKERKGKFIIATNELDEEKLSSEDVLKGYKDQQKVERGFRFLKDPLFFAHSIFLKNEERICAMVMIMGLALLVYSIAEKKLRDALKKLRSFKVLLVK
;
A
#
# COMPACT_ATOMS: atom_id res chain seq x y z
N MET A 1 22.78 11.58 -4.66
CA MET A 1 24.04 10.98 -4.19
C MET A 1 23.74 10.24 -2.89
N TYR A 2 23.96 8.93 -2.86
CA TYR A 2 24.02 8.17 -1.61
C TYR A 2 25.50 7.84 -1.39
N GLY A 3 26.14 8.47 -0.40
CA GLY A 3 27.57 8.34 -0.15
C GLY A 3 28.46 8.75 -1.34
N ASP A 4 28.17 9.87 -2.02
CA ASP A 4 28.93 10.42 -3.16
C ASP A 4 29.06 9.56 -4.42
N ILE A 5 28.44 8.38 -4.46
CA ILE A 5 28.43 7.53 -5.65
C ILE A 5 27.35 8.00 -6.62
N LYS A 6 27.73 8.22 -7.89
CA LYS A 6 26.79 8.49 -8.99
C LYS A 6 25.94 7.25 -9.28
N GLN A 7 24.66 7.45 -9.55
CA GLN A 7 23.71 6.38 -9.80
C GLN A 7 22.83 6.69 -11.01
N ARG A 8 22.43 5.64 -11.72
CA ARG A 8 21.40 5.65 -12.76
C ARG A 8 20.16 4.96 -12.23
N TRP A 9 19.00 5.57 -12.44
CA TRP A 9 17.73 5.11 -11.90
C TRP A 9 16.80 4.68 -13.03
N VAL A 10 16.37 3.43 -13.00
CA VAL A 10 15.44 2.85 -13.97
C VAL A 10 14.06 2.78 -13.32
N VAL A 11 13.08 3.44 -13.92
CA VAL A 11 11.68 3.35 -13.50
C VAL A 11 11.02 2.21 -14.25
N VAL A 12 10.50 1.23 -13.52
CA VAL A 12 9.88 0.03 -14.09
C VAL A 12 8.39 0.03 -13.75
N PHE A 13 7.57 -0.19 -14.77
CA PHE A 13 6.14 -0.45 -14.60
C PHE A 13 5.87 -1.96 -14.65
N SER A 14 5.06 -2.47 -13.74
CA SER A 14 4.64 -3.86 -13.66
C SER A 14 3.11 -3.95 -13.61
N ASP A 15 2.54 -4.60 -14.63
CA ASP A 15 1.09 -4.86 -14.70
C ASP A 15 0.59 -5.70 -13.51
N GLU A 16 1.39 -6.68 -13.06
CA GLU A 16 1.04 -7.53 -11.92
C GLU A 16 0.99 -6.74 -10.61
N ALA A 17 1.98 -5.87 -10.39
CA ALA A 17 2.02 -4.98 -9.24
C ALA A 17 0.85 -3.97 -9.30
N PHE A 18 0.61 -3.39 -10.48
CA PHE A 18 -0.51 -2.48 -10.70
C PHE A 18 -1.86 -3.13 -10.36
N LYS A 19 -2.13 -4.33 -10.87
CA LYS A 19 -3.38 -5.07 -10.57
C LYS A 19 -3.56 -5.33 -9.07
N ARG A 20 -2.49 -5.67 -8.37
CA ARG A 20 -2.51 -5.94 -6.92
C ARG A 20 -2.75 -4.66 -6.13
N GLU A 21 -1.98 -3.62 -6.40
CA GLU A 21 -2.06 -2.34 -5.71
C GLU A 21 -3.37 -1.61 -5.99
N LYS A 22 -3.94 -1.75 -7.20
CA LYS A 22 -5.27 -1.24 -7.54
C LYS A 22 -6.34 -1.79 -6.60
N LYS A 23 -6.33 -3.11 -6.32
CA LYS A 23 -7.27 -3.71 -5.35
C LYS A 23 -7.10 -3.13 -3.95
N THR A 24 -5.85 -2.89 -3.52
CA THR A 24 -5.57 -2.26 -2.23
C THR A 24 -6.05 -0.81 -2.20
N LEU A 25 -5.87 -0.06 -3.28
CA LEU A 25 -6.35 1.32 -3.43
C LEU A 25 -7.89 1.37 -3.32
N GLU A 26 -8.60 0.53 -4.06
CA GLU A 26 -10.06 0.41 -3.98
C GLU A 26 -10.54 0.08 -2.57
N LYS A 27 -9.86 -0.83 -1.86
CA LYS A 27 -10.17 -1.16 -0.47
C LYS A 27 -9.97 0.04 0.46
N ASN A 28 -8.91 0.83 0.24
CA ASN A 28 -8.62 2.01 1.05
C ASN A 28 -9.63 3.14 0.82
N ILE A 29 -10.06 3.35 -0.44
CA ILE A 29 -11.11 4.33 -0.79
C ILE A 29 -12.40 3.97 -0.05
N LYS A 30 -12.86 2.72 -0.16
CA LYS A 30 -14.08 2.26 0.55
C LYS A 30 -13.97 2.35 2.07
N LYS A 31 -12.79 2.09 2.61
CA LYS A 31 -12.56 2.23 4.06
C LYS A 31 -12.71 3.69 4.48
N GLU A 32 -12.06 4.61 3.75
CA GLU A 32 -12.15 6.04 4.02
C GLU A 32 -13.59 6.55 3.85
N GLU A 33 -14.32 6.09 2.84
CA GLU A 33 -15.73 6.44 2.64
C GLU A 33 -16.57 6.14 3.90
N GLY A 34 -16.36 4.95 4.49
CA GLY A 34 -17.02 4.56 5.73
C GLY A 34 -16.64 5.42 6.94
N ASP A 35 -15.37 5.83 7.02
CA ASP A 35 -14.88 6.70 8.09
C ASP A 35 -15.40 8.14 7.93
N VAL A 36 -15.36 8.70 6.72
CA VAL A 36 -15.92 10.02 6.37
C VAL A 36 -17.41 10.08 6.68
N LYS A 37 -18.16 9.05 6.32
CA LYS A 37 -19.61 8.98 6.59
C LYS A 37 -19.90 9.03 8.10
N LYS A 38 -19.11 8.34 8.92
CA LYS A 38 -19.25 8.38 10.39
C LYS A 38 -18.88 9.76 10.93
N GLU A 39 -17.75 10.33 10.50
CA GLU A 39 -17.32 11.67 10.91
C GLU A 39 -18.40 12.72 10.58
N LEU A 40 -18.94 12.70 9.36
CA LEU A 40 -19.99 13.62 8.93
C LEU A 40 -21.33 13.39 9.63
N TRP A 41 -21.67 12.15 10.00
CA TRP A 41 -22.85 11.86 10.81
C TRP A 41 -22.75 12.50 12.20
N HIS A 42 -21.60 12.33 12.88
CA HIS A 42 -21.36 12.98 14.17
C HIS A 42 -21.33 14.51 14.06
N PHE A 43 -20.71 15.03 13.00
CA PHE A 43 -20.63 16.46 12.72
C PHE A 43 -22.02 17.08 12.47
N SER A 44 -22.84 16.45 11.62
CA SER A 44 -24.16 16.98 11.24
C SER A 44 -25.16 16.98 12.41
N ASN A 45 -25.02 16.02 13.33
CA ASN A 45 -25.81 15.97 14.57
C ASN A 45 -25.38 16.99 15.62
N ARG A 46 -24.20 17.61 15.48
CA ARG A 46 -23.72 18.64 16.38
C ARG A 46 -24.34 20.00 16.06
N MET A 47 -24.61 20.78 17.10
CA MET A 47 -25.08 22.16 16.98
C MET A 47 -23.91 23.12 17.23
N PHE A 48 -23.83 24.17 16.42
CA PHE A 48 -22.83 25.23 16.56
C PHE A 48 -23.49 26.54 16.96
N HIS A 49 -22.82 27.33 17.80
CA HIS A 49 -23.28 28.67 18.19
C HIS A 49 -23.01 29.73 17.11
N SER A 50 -22.06 29.46 16.20
CA SER A 50 -21.77 30.28 15.03
C SER A 50 -21.63 29.40 13.80
N LYS A 51 -22.09 29.90 12.65
CA LYS A 51 -21.87 29.27 11.34
C LYS A 51 -20.37 29.12 11.05
N GLU A 52 -19.58 30.12 11.39
CA GLU A 52 -18.14 30.17 11.10
C GLU A 52 -17.38 29.08 11.85
N ASP A 53 -17.77 28.78 13.09
CA ASP A 53 -17.14 27.73 13.89
C ASP A 53 -17.37 26.35 13.28
N GLY A 54 -18.60 26.09 12.84
CA GLY A 54 -18.93 24.84 12.15
C GLY A 54 -18.18 24.68 10.83
N LEU A 55 -18.03 25.75 10.04
CA LEU A 55 -17.24 25.72 8.81
C LEU A 55 -15.74 25.52 9.06
N LYS A 56 -15.17 26.17 10.09
CA LYS A 56 -13.77 25.96 10.50
C LYS A 56 -13.50 24.51 10.92
N GLU A 57 -14.42 23.90 11.65
CA GLU A 57 -14.30 22.49 12.04
C GLU A 57 -14.40 21.57 10.82
N LEU A 58 -15.33 21.84 9.90
CA LEU A 58 -15.44 21.12 8.64
C LEU A 58 -14.14 21.21 7.81
N ASP A 59 -13.51 22.38 7.73
CA ASP A 59 -12.25 22.52 7.00
C ASP A 59 -11.08 21.74 7.64
N LYS A 60 -11.08 21.57 8.97
CA LYS A 60 -10.12 20.68 9.63
C LYS A 60 -10.39 19.21 9.28
N MET A 61 -11.66 18.80 9.16
CA MET A 61 -12.04 17.44 8.76
C MET A 61 -11.62 17.15 7.31
N LYS A 62 -11.95 18.06 6.38
CA LYS A 62 -11.59 17.94 4.94
C LYS A 62 -10.11 17.66 4.72
N LYS A 63 -9.22 18.30 5.49
CA LYS A 63 -7.77 18.13 5.38
C LYS A 63 -7.28 16.71 5.69
N ARG A 64 -8.07 15.91 6.39
CA ARG A 64 -7.72 14.52 6.71
C ARG A 64 -8.10 13.54 5.61
N TRP A 65 -9.05 13.92 4.75
CA TRP A 65 -9.55 13.05 3.68
C TRP A 65 -8.54 13.04 2.53
N ARG A 66 -8.25 11.84 2.01
CA ARG A 66 -7.28 11.64 0.93
C ARG A 66 -7.94 11.37 -0.41
N TYR A 67 -9.09 10.71 -0.42
CA TYR A 67 -9.79 10.26 -1.62
C TYR A 67 -11.18 10.86 -1.77
N HIS A 68 -11.63 11.66 -0.81
CA HIS A 68 -12.95 12.28 -0.80
C HIS A 68 -12.86 13.79 -0.62
N LYS A 69 -13.83 14.50 -1.18
CA LYS A 69 -13.98 15.95 -1.06
C LYS A 69 -15.42 16.31 -0.74
N VAL A 70 -15.64 17.51 -0.23
CA VAL A 70 -17.00 18.03 -0.02
C VAL A 70 -17.61 18.42 -1.35
N LYS A 71 -18.81 17.91 -1.60
CA LYS A 71 -19.64 18.25 -2.76
C LYS A 71 -20.49 19.48 -2.47
N CYS A 72 -21.26 19.41 -1.39
CA CYS A 72 -22.24 20.44 -1.00
C CYS A 72 -22.22 20.67 0.51
N THR A 73 -22.57 21.87 0.95
CA THR A 73 -22.71 22.20 2.37
C THR A 73 -24.02 22.96 2.59
N ASN A 74 -24.92 22.40 3.38
CA ASN A 74 -26.24 22.95 3.68
C ASN A 74 -26.30 23.37 5.15
N VAL A 75 -26.43 24.68 5.39
CA VAL A 75 -26.50 25.25 6.75
C VAL A 75 -27.95 25.49 7.12
N ILE A 76 -28.44 24.78 8.14
CA ILE A 76 -29.79 24.90 8.69
C ILE A 76 -29.71 25.71 9.98
N THR A 77 -30.49 26.79 10.05
CA THR A 77 -30.56 27.64 11.25
C THR A 77 -31.76 27.23 12.10
N LYS A 78 -31.53 26.98 13.39
CA LYS A 78 -32.60 26.73 14.38
C LYS A 78 -32.51 27.77 15.49
N VAL A 79 -33.64 28.34 15.85
CA VAL A 79 -33.74 29.29 16.97
C VAL A 79 -34.37 28.57 18.15
N ASN A 80 -33.63 28.43 19.24
CA ASN A 80 -34.07 27.77 20.46
C ASN A 80 -34.17 28.76 21.62
N LYS A 81 -35.01 28.46 22.61
CA LYS A 81 -35.03 29.20 23.87
C LYS A 81 -33.77 28.88 24.67
N ILE A 82 -33.19 29.90 25.32
CA ILE A 82 -32.07 29.69 26.25
C ILE A 82 -32.54 28.94 27.51
N ASN A 83 -33.78 29.13 27.95
CA ASN A 83 -34.36 28.45 29.10
C ASN A 83 -35.17 27.20 28.70
N LYS A 84 -34.89 26.05 29.34
CA LYS A 84 -35.50 24.72 29.09
C LYS A 84 -36.97 24.58 29.54
N GLY A 85 -37.80 25.62 29.35
CA GLY A 85 -39.24 25.55 29.62
C GLY A 85 -40.02 24.90 28.46
N ARG A 86 -40.98 24.00 28.77
CA ARG A 86 -41.95 23.49 27.77
C ARG A 86 -42.91 24.61 27.34
N GLY A 87 -43.05 24.87 26.03
CA GLY A 87 -44.05 25.78 25.45
C GLY A 87 -43.50 26.79 24.43
N LYS A 88 -44.39 27.51 23.73
CA LYS A 88 -44.06 28.58 22.74
C LYS A 88 -43.33 29.77 23.43
N PRO A 89 -42.41 30.50 22.76
CA PRO A 89 -41.73 31.66 23.35
C PRO A 89 -42.71 32.69 23.91
N LYS A 90 -42.51 33.08 25.18
CA LYS A 90 -43.23 34.23 25.76
C LYS A 90 -42.54 35.52 25.29
N ASN A 91 -43.31 36.60 25.20
CA ASN A 91 -42.81 37.92 24.80
C ASN A 91 -41.66 38.33 25.74
N GLY A 92 -40.47 38.55 25.20
CA GLY A 92 -39.26 38.95 25.96
C GLY A 92 -38.28 37.83 26.36
N GLU A 93 -38.49 36.57 25.96
CA GLU A 93 -37.53 35.49 26.23
C GLU A 93 -36.28 35.58 25.35
N SER A 94 -35.10 35.40 25.95
CA SER A 94 -33.82 35.36 25.23
C SER A 94 -33.70 34.09 24.37
N LEU A 95 -33.58 34.29 23.06
CA LEU A 95 -33.42 33.23 22.06
C LEU A 95 -31.94 33.03 21.73
N GLN A 96 -31.54 31.78 21.49
CA GLN A 96 -30.23 31.43 20.95
C GLN A 96 -30.40 30.83 19.55
N THR A 97 -29.61 31.35 18.61
CA THR A 97 -29.49 30.78 17.27
C THR A 97 -28.44 29.67 17.28
N LEU A 98 -28.81 28.50 16.81
CA LEU A 98 -27.96 27.33 16.65
C LEU A 98 -27.93 26.94 15.17
N TYR A 99 -26.76 26.53 14.72
CA TYR A 99 -26.52 26.12 13.34
C TYR A 99 -26.28 24.62 13.27
N HIS A 100 -27.00 23.96 12.37
CA HIS A 100 -26.69 22.61 11.89
C HIS A 100 -26.06 22.71 10.51
N ILE A 101 -25.03 21.91 10.25
CA ILE A 101 -24.36 21.90 8.96
C ILE A 101 -24.41 20.46 8.44
N ASN A 102 -25.21 20.25 7.41
CA ASN A 102 -25.24 18.99 6.67
C ASN A 102 -24.24 19.09 5.52
N VAL A 103 -23.45 18.04 5.35
CA VAL A 103 -22.38 18.00 4.34
C VAL A 103 -22.58 16.79 3.46
N GLU A 104 -22.63 17.02 2.16
CA GLU A 104 -22.54 15.96 1.16
C GLU A 104 -21.10 15.88 0.68
N PHE A 105 -20.61 14.65 0.50
CA PHE A 105 -19.26 14.38 0.03
C PHE A 105 -19.30 13.46 -1.18
N GLU A 106 -18.24 13.51 -1.96
CA GLU A 106 -18.04 12.67 -3.14
C GLU A 106 -16.57 12.25 -3.24
N GLU A 107 -16.29 11.27 -4.09
CA GLU A 107 -14.92 10.89 -4.43
C GLU A 107 -14.19 12.04 -5.12
N ASP A 108 -12.94 12.27 -4.73
CA ASP A 108 -12.03 13.15 -5.44
C ASP A 108 -11.29 12.37 -6.52
N GLU A 109 -11.89 12.33 -7.72
CA GLU A 109 -11.32 11.63 -8.87
C GLU A 109 -9.89 12.07 -9.20
N ASN A 110 -9.53 13.34 -8.95
CA ASN A 110 -8.18 13.83 -9.22
C ASN A 110 -7.17 13.22 -8.24
N ALA A 111 -7.51 13.19 -6.95
CA ALA A 111 -6.66 12.57 -5.93
C ALA A 111 -6.53 11.05 -6.15
N ILE A 112 -7.63 10.38 -6.50
CA ILE A 112 -7.65 8.95 -6.80
C ILE A 112 -6.82 8.63 -8.04
N ASN A 113 -6.97 9.38 -9.13
CA ASN A 113 -6.22 9.17 -10.37
C ASN A 113 -4.73 9.39 -10.16
N LYS A 114 -4.34 10.45 -9.44
CA LYS A 114 -2.94 10.72 -9.10
C LYS A 114 -2.30 9.58 -8.30
N GLU A 115 -3.03 8.99 -7.36
CA GLU A 115 -2.54 7.82 -6.62
C GLU A 115 -2.52 6.55 -7.46
N LYS A 116 -3.47 6.39 -8.39
CA LYS A 116 -3.54 5.28 -9.34
C LYS A 116 -2.38 5.30 -10.32
N GLU A 117 -2.00 6.46 -10.84
CA GLU A 117 -0.85 6.64 -11.75
C GLU A 117 0.49 6.27 -11.14
N ARG A 118 0.59 6.33 -9.80
CA ARG A 118 1.78 5.93 -9.05
C ARG A 118 1.87 4.41 -8.85
N LYS A 119 0.77 3.68 -8.98
CA LYS A 119 0.73 2.24 -8.71
C LYS A 119 1.47 1.44 -9.76
N GLY A 120 2.02 0.31 -9.34
CA GLY A 120 2.74 -0.62 -10.20
C GLY A 120 4.09 -0.09 -10.72
N LYS A 121 4.56 1.06 -10.22
CA LYS A 121 5.87 1.62 -10.56
C LYS A 121 6.84 1.38 -9.41
N PHE A 122 8.05 0.94 -9.72
CA PHE A 122 9.15 0.85 -8.78
C PHE A 122 10.46 1.31 -9.43
N ILE A 123 11.43 1.68 -8.61
CA ILE A 123 12.71 2.22 -9.05
C ILE A 123 13.80 1.20 -8.76
N ILE A 124 14.65 0.93 -9.75
CA ILE A 124 15.90 0.19 -9.57
C ILE A 124 17.05 1.19 -9.74
N ALA A 125 17.92 1.26 -8.75
CA ALA A 125 19.14 2.07 -8.82
C ALA A 125 20.35 1.17 -9.11
N THR A 126 21.20 1.63 -10.03
CA THR A 126 22.49 1.00 -10.35
C THR A 126 23.60 2.03 -10.33
N ASN A 127 24.82 1.62 -9.98
CA ASN A 127 26.04 2.44 -10.05
C ASN A 127 26.65 2.44 -11.46
N GLU A 128 26.22 1.56 -12.35
CA GLU A 128 26.64 1.56 -13.75
C GLU A 128 25.84 2.61 -14.52
N LEU A 129 26.53 3.66 -14.95
CA LEU A 129 25.95 4.80 -15.65
C LEU A 129 25.86 4.57 -17.17
N ASP A 130 26.68 3.67 -17.69
CA ASP A 130 26.77 3.37 -19.11
C ASP A 130 25.63 2.44 -19.55
N GLU A 131 24.78 2.93 -20.45
CA GLU A 131 23.64 2.19 -21.00
C GLU A 131 24.07 1.08 -21.96
N GLU A 132 25.23 1.21 -22.62
CA GLU A 132 25.74 0.19 -23.53
C GLU A 132 26.30 -1.01 -22.77
N LYS A 133 26.91 -0.78 -21.60
CA LYS A 133 27.43 -1.84 -20.73
C LYS A 133 26.35 -2.57 -19.97
N LEU A 134 25.30 -1.85 -19.56
CA LEU A 134 24.19 -2.42 -18.80
C LEU A 134 22.88 -1.76 -19.23
N SER A 135 22.13 -2.45 -20.09
CA SER A 135 20.84 -1.97 -20.56
C SER A 135 19.80 -1.93 -19.43
N SER A 136 18.73 -1.15 -19.60
CA SER A 136 17.60 -1.14 -18.66
C SER A 136 16.93 -2.51 -18.50
N GLU A 137 16.94 -3.33 -19.56
CA GLU A 137 16.41 -4.70 -19.53
C GLU A 137 17.30 -5.62 -18.68
N ASP A 138 18.62 -5.49 -18.80
CA ASP A 138 19.58 -6.25 -18.00
C ASP A 138 19.53 -5.86 -16.52
N VAL A 139 19.37 -4.56 -16.21
CA VAL A 139 19.10 -4.09 -14.84
C VAL A 139 17.87 -4.79 -14.26
N LEU A 140 16.76 -4.82 -15.02
CA LEU A 140 15.53 -5.46 -14.58
C LEU A 140 15.69 -6.98 -14.42
N LYS A 141 16.41 -7.63 -15.34
CA LYS A 141 16.67 -9.07 -15.29
C LYS A 141 17.51 -9.43 -14.07
N GLY A 142 18.60 -8.70 -13.82
CA GLY A 142 19.44 -8.87 -12.64
C GLY A 142 18.66 -8.69 -11.34
N TYR A 143 17.82 -7.65 -11.26
CA TYR A 143 16.93 -7.43 -10.13
C TYR A 143 15.96 -8.61 -9.91
N LYS A 144 15.33 -9.14 -10.96
CA LYS A 144 14.44 -10.31 -10.86
C LYS A 144 15.17 -11.58 -10.45
N ASP A 145 16.44 -11.73 -10.84
CA ASP A 145 17.26 -12.89 -10.47
C ASP A 145 17.69 -12.85 -8.99
N GLN A 146 17.81 -11.69 -8.36
CA GLN A 146 18.05 -11.58 -6.91
C GLN A 146 16.97 -12.30 -6.08
N GLN A 147 15.71 -12.31 -6.53
CA GLN A 147 14.65 -13.07 -5.85
C GLN A 147 14.90 -14.58 -5.79
N LYS A 148 15.73 -15.14 -6.69
CA LYS A 148 16.14 -16.56 -6.61
C LYS A 148 17.04 -16.81 -5.41
N VAL A 149 17.92 -15.87 -5.09
CA VAL A 149 18.82 -15.94 -3.94
C VAL A 149 18.01 -15.91 -2.64
N GLU A 150 17.03 -15.01 -2.53
CA GLU A 150 16.13 -14.94 -1.36
C GLU A 150 15.34 -16.24 -1.14
N ARG A 151 14.89 -16.89 -2.22
CA ARG A 151 14.24 -18.21 -2.13
C ARG A 151 15.20 -19.28 -1.60
N GLY A 152 16.47 -19.26 -2.02
CA GLY A 152 17.50 -20.16 -1.48
C GLY A 152 17.72 -19.99 0.02
N PHE A 153 17.78 -18.75 0.51
CA PHE A 153 17.88 -18.49 1.95
C PHE A 153 16.62 -18.88 2.72
N ARG A 154 15.43 -18.73 2.13
CA ARG A 154 14.19 -19.22 2.74
C ARG A 154 14.19 -20.73 2.88
N PHE A 155 14.67 -21.45 1.86
CA PHE A 155 14.81 -22.90 1.90
C PHE A 155 15.75 -23.37 3.01
N LEU A 156 16.88 -22.68 3.21
CA LEU A 156 17.80 -22.95 4.32
C LEU A 156 17.16 -22.76 5.70
N LYS A 157 16.18 -21.85 5.80
CA LYS A 157 15.44 -21.57 7.03
C LYS A 157 14.18 -22.43 7.18
N ASP A 158 13.85 -23.26 6.19
CA ASP A 158 12.65 -24.07 6.22
C ASP A 158 12.78 -25.14 7.33
N PRO A 159 11.77 -25.31 8.21
CA PRO A 159 11.80 -26.32 9.28
C PRO A 159 12.07 -27.75 8.79
N LEU A 160 11.73 -28.06 7.53
CA LEU A 160 12.00 -29.36 6.92
C LEU A 160 13.50 -29.65 6.71
N PHE A 161 14.35 -28.62 6.77
CA PHE A 161 15.82 -28.73 6.66
C PHE A 161 16.55 -28.87 8.01
N PHE A 162 15.87 -29.39 9.04
CA PHE A 162 16.44 -29.81 10.33
C PHE A 162 17.10 -28.71 11.17
N ALA A 163 17.08 -27.43 10.76
CA ALA A 163 17.62 -26.33 11.55
C ALA A 163 16.93 -26.18 12.93
N HIS A 164 15.67 -26.62 13.04
CA HIS A 164 14.90 -26.57 14.27
C HIS A 164 15.29 -27.65 15.31
N SER A 165 15.98 -28.73 14.89
CA SER A 165 16.30 -29.88 15.76
C SER A 165 17.75 -29.93 16.23
N ILE A 166 18.61 -29.03 15.78
CA ILE A 166 20.05 -29.04 16.09
C ILE A 166 20.36 -27.88 17.05
N PHE A 167 20.37 -28.18 18.36
CA PHE A 167 20.78 -27.23 19.39
C PHE A 167 22.31 -27.09 19.41
N LEU A 168 22.83 -26.14 18.64
CA LEU A 168 24.26 -25.81 18.61
C LEU A 168 24.55 -24.70 19.61
N LYS A 169 25.39 -25.00 20.61
CA LYS A 169 25.83 -24.04 21.64
C LYS A 169 27.16 -23.34 21.32
N ASN A 170 27.98 -23.95 20.47
CA ASN A 170 29.32 -23.47 20.14
C ASN A 170 29.33 -22.81 18.75
N GLU A 171 29.93 -21.63 18.66
CA GLU A 171 30.02 -20.83 17.41
C GLU A 171 30.66 -21.61 16.26
N GLU A 172 31.74 -22.35 16.51
CA GLU A 172 32.42 -23.16 15.49
C GLU A 172 31.48 -24.18 14.84
N ARG A 173 30.62 -24.82 15.64
CA ARG A 173 29.66 -25.81 15.14
C ARG A 173 28.54 -25.14 14.33
N ILE A 174 28.15 -23.92 14.71
CA ILE A 174 27.19 -23.11 13.95
C ILE A 174 27.77 -22.78 12.57
N CYS A 175 29.02 -22.30 12.51
CA CYS A 175 29.69 -22.02 11.24
C CYS A 175 29.81 -23.26 10.36
N ALA A 176 30.25 -24.39 10.92
CA ALA A 176 30.35 -25.65 10.19
C ALA A 176 28.98 -26.10 9.63
N MET A 177 27.93 -25.99 10.44
CA MET A 177 26.57 -26.34 10.01
C MET A 177 26.08 -25.44 8.87
N VAL A 178 26.28 -24.13 8.96
CA VAL A 178 25.91 -23.17 7.89
C VAL A 178 26.65 -23.49 6.59
N MET A 179 27.93 -23.87 6.65
CA MET A 179 28.69 -24.29 5.47
C MET A 179 28.12 -25.56 4.83
N ILE A 180 27.80 -26.58 5.64
CA ILE A 180 27.19 -27.83 5.17
C ILE A 180 25.81 -27.56 4.54
N MET A 181 25.01 -26.72 5.18
CA MET A 181 23.70 -26.29 4.65
C MET A 181 23.85 -25.55 3.32
N GLY A 182 24.85 -24.68 3.18
CA GLY A 182 25.18 -24.00 1.93
C GLY A 182 25.57 -24.98 0.81
N LEU A 183 26.39 -25.99 1.12
CA LEU A 183 26.75 -27.07 0.19
C LEU A 183 25.53 -27.89 -0.22
N ALA A 184 24.66 -28.24 0.72
CA ALA A 184 23.42 -28.96 0.43
C ALA A 184 22.51 -28.15 -0.51
N LEU A 185 22.39 -26.84 -0.29
CA LEU A 185 21.64 -25.94 -1.17
C LEU A 185 22.24 -25.87 -2.58
N LEU A 186 23.57 -25.87 -2.71
CA LEU A 186 24.25 -25.92 -4.00
C LEU A 186 23.91 -27.21 -4.77
N VAL A 187 24.03 -28.37 -4.11
CA VAL A 187 23.70 -29.67 -4.70
C VAL A 187 22.22 -29.71 -5.13
N TYR A 188 21.32 -29.26 -4.26
CA TYR A 188 19.89 -29.17 -4.55
C TYR A 188 19.62 -28.27 -5.78
N SER A 189 20.24 -27.10 -5.84
CA SER A 189 20.07 -26.15 -6.94
C SER A 189 20.55 -26.73 -8.28
N ILE A 190 21.64 -27.49 -8.28
CA ILE A 190 22.15 -28.19 -9.48
C ILE A 190 21.18 -29.29 -9.92
N ALA A 191 20.66 -30.07 -8.96
CA ALA A 191 19.67 -31.12 -9.26
C ALA A 191 18.39 -30.53 -9.84
N GLU A 192 17.87 -29.46 -9.24
CA GLU A 192 16.69 -28.74 -9.73
C GLU A 192 16.91 -28.20 -11.15
N LYS A 193 18.08 -27.61 -11.43
CA LYS A 193 18.43 -27.13 -12.78
C LYS A 193 18.42 -28.27 -13.79
N LYS A 194 19.08 -29.41 -13.48
CA LYS A 194 19.10 -30.59 -14.35
C LYS A 194 17.69 -31.12 -14.63
N LEU A 195 16.84 -31.19 -13.60
CA LEU A 195 15.44 -31.62 -13.75
C LEU A 195 14.63 -30.67 -14.64
N ARG A 196 14.77 -29.35 -14.43
CA ARG A 196 14.11 -28.33 -15.27
C ARG A 196 14.55 -28.41 -16.73
N ASP A 197 15.84 -28.63 -16.99
CA ASP A 197 16.37 -28.77 -18.35
C ASP A 197 15.88 -30.05 -19.03
N ALA A 198 15.82 -31.17 -18.30
CA ALA A 198 15.24 -32.42 -18.80
C ALA A 198 13.75 -32.27 -19.13
N LEU A 199 12.97 -31.62 -18.26
CA LEU A 199 11.55 -31.34 -18.48
C LEU A 199 11.32 -30.43 -19.69
N LYS A 200 12.17 -29.42 -19.90
CA LYS A 200 12.10 -28.57 -21.11
C LYS A 200 12.35 -29.37 -22.38
N LYS A 201 13.39 -30.22 -22.40
CA LYS A 201 13.69 -31.10 -23.55
C LYS A 201 12.51 -32.02 -23.87
N LEU A 202 11.94 -32.67 -22.85
CA LEU A 202 10.75 -33.52 -22.98
C LEU A 202 9.52 -32.76 -23.53
N ARG A 203 9.28 -31.54 -23.05
CA ARG A 203 8.19 -30.69 -23.56
C ARG A 203 8.40 -30.27 -25.01
N SER A 204 9.63 -29.88 -25.39
CA SER A 204 9.98 -29.54 -26.77
C SER A 204 9.80 -30.74 -27.71
N PHE A 205 10.16 -31.94 -27.25
CA PHE A 205 9.98 -33.18 -28.01
C PHE A 205 8.51 -33.53 -28.22
N LYS A 206 7.65 -33.33 -27.20
CA LYS A 206 6.19 -33.53 -27.31
C LYS A 206 5.50 -32.56 -28.28
N VAL A 207 6.00 -31.32 -28.41
CA VAL A 207 5.44 -30.32 -29.35
C VAL A 207 5.80 -30.65 -30.81
N LEU A 208 6.96 -31.28 -31.04
CA LEU A 208 7.39 -31.73 -32.37
C LEU A 208 6.66 -32.99 -32.87
N LEU A 209 6.11 -33.80 -31.97
CA LEU A 209 5.35 -35.02 -32.29
C LEU A 209 3.85 -34.78 -32.55
N VAL A 210 3.37 -33.56 -32.34
CA VAL A 210 1.94 -33.16 -32.49
C VAL A 210 1.76 -32.16 -33.64
N LYS A 211 2.81 -31.89 -34.42
CA LYS A 211 2.76 -31.23 -35.73
C LYS A 211 3.04 -32.24 -36.82
#